data_AF-A0A2G7LY20-F1
#
_entry.id   AF-A0A2G7LY20-F1
#
_cell.length_a   1.000
_cell.length_b   1.000
_cell.length_c   1.000
_cell.angle_alpha   90.00
_cell.angle_beta   90.00
_cell.angle_gamma   90.00
#
_symmetry.space_group_name_H-M   'P 1'
#
loop_
_entity.id
_entity.type
_entity.pdbx_description
1 polymer ?
#
loop_
_entity_poly.entity_id
_entity_poly.type
_entity_poly.pdbx_seq_one_letter_code
_entity_poly.pdbx_strand_id
1 'polypeptide(L)'
;MKIKNNVVEKYAELCPLSYMKCDSFSEVEYKIERSIVLGQTIKRTEKERHVQYYHNCFIIQNNTVVDMYKDLSKCVDIRKSVKNAYDWKAGKAII
;
A
#
# COMPACT_ATOMS: atom_id res chain seq x y z
N MET A 1 6.17 7.41 7.04
CA MET A 1 7.09 6.45 6.38
C MET A 1 7.53 7.04 5.05
N LYS A 2 8.79 6.86 4.61
CA LYS A 2 9.24 7.41 3.31
C LYS A 2 8.87 6.47 2.17
N ILE A 3 8.40 6.98 1.04
CA ILE A 3 8.11 6.19 -0.16
C ILE A 3 9.06 6.69 -1.27
N LYS A 4 9.76 5.77 -1.94
CA LYS A 4 10.59 6.15 -3.09
C LYS A 4 9.72 6.38 -4.33
N ASN A 5 10.12 7.31 -5.19
CA ASN A 5 9.37 7.65 -6.41
C ASN A 5 9.13 6.45 -7.34
N ASN A 6 10.11 5.55 -7.46
CA ASN A 6 9.95 4.32 -8.25
C ASN A 6 8.78 3.44 -7.77
N VAL A 7 8.42 3.50 -6.48
CA VAL A 7 7.27 2.77 -5.94
C VAL A 7 5.97 3.42 -6.39
N VAL A 8 5.92 4.75 -6.48
CA VAL A 8 4.75 5.49 -7.00
C VAL A 8 4.55 5.19 -8.48
N GLU A 9 5.62 5.16 -9.27
CA GLU A 9 5.60 4.77 -10.68
C GLU A 9 5.10 3.32 -10.85
N LYS A 10 5.68 2.36 -10.10
CA LYS A 10 5.21 0.97 -10.09
C LYS A 10 3.76 0.85 -9.63
N TYR A 11 3.30 1.71 -8.72
CA TYR A 11 1.91 1.72 -8.30
C TYR A 11 0.99 2.13 -9.45
N ALA A 12 1.38 3.11 -10.26
CA ALA A 12 0.63 3.52 -11.45
C ALA A 12 0.52 2.37 -12.47
N GLU A 13 1.62 1.66 -12.71
CA GLU A 13 1.67 0.52 -13.64
C GLU A 13 0.88 -0.69 -13.14
N LEU A 14 1.08 -1.07 -11.88
CA LEU A 14 0.50 -2.29 -11.31
C LEU A 14 -0.96 -2.09 -10.90
N CYS A 15 -1.35 -0.88 -10.49
CA CYS A 15 -2.68 -0.57 -9.96
C CYS A 15 -3.37 0.60 -10.70
N PRO A 16 -3.50 0.55 -12.04
CA PRO A 16 -3.92 1.71 -12.83
C PRO A 16 -5.30 2.25 -12.42
N LEU A 17 -6.27 1.37 -12.17
CA LEU A 17 -7.61 1.77 -11.73
C LEU A 17 -7.62 2.48 -10.36
N SER A 18 -6.69 2.14 -9.47
CA SER A 18 -6.57 2.80 -8.18
C SER A 18 -5.83 4.13 -8.32
N TYR A 19 -4.79 4.15 -9.15
CA TYR A 19 -3.99 5.34 -9.44
C TYR A 19 -4.82 6.44 -10.12
N MET A 20 -5.64 6.10 -11.13
CA MET A 20 -6.53 7.06 -11.81
C MET A 20 -7.57 7.72 -10.90
N LYS A 21 -7.80 7.17 -9.70
CA LYS A 21 -8.68 7.76 -8.66
C LYS A 21 -7.87 8.57 -7.64
N CYS A 22 -6.70 9.08 -8.01
CA CYS A 22 -5.87 9.92 -7.16
C CYS A 22 -5.68 11.24 -7.88
N ASP A 23 -6.00 12.34 -7.20
CA ASP A 23 -5.86 13.69 -7.76
C ASP A 23 -4.46 14.28 -7.49
N SER A 24 -3.65 13.60 -6.69
CA SER A 24 -2.28 14.02 -6.38
C SER A 24 -1.38 12.86 -5.98
N PHE A 25 -0.06 13.09 -6.02
CA PHE A 25 0.92 12.14 -5.49
C PHE A 25 0.69 11.81 -4.01
N SER A 26 0.24 12.79 -3.21
CA SER A 26 -0.06 12.57 -1.78
C SER A 26 -1.16 11.52 -1.55
N GLU A 27 -2.10 11.38 -2.48
CA GLU A 27 -3.16 10.38 -2.37
C GLU A 27 -2.66 8.97 -2.75
N VAL A 28 -1.71 8.90 -3.67
CA VAL A 28 -1.03 7.64 -4.00
C VAL A 28 -0.21 7.17 -2.81
N GLU A 29 0.58 8.08 -2.22
CA GLU A 29 1.36 7.81 -1.00
C GLU A 29 0.45 7.36 0.15
N TYR A 30 -0.67 8.05 0.36
CA TYR A 30 -1.67 7.65 1.35
C TYR A 30 -2.22 6.24 1.10
N LYS A 31 -2.54 5.88 -0.14
CA LYS A 31 -3.02 4.52 -0.48
C LYS A 31 -1.95 3.46 -0.23
N ILE A 32 -0.68 3.76 -0.53
CA ILE A 32 0.46 2.87 -0.23
C ILE A 32 0.60 2.72 1.29
N GLU A 33 0.61 3.83 2.04
CA GLU A 33 0.73 3.81 3.50
C GLU A 33 -0.40 3.02 4.15
N ARG A 34 -1.66 3.29 3.78
CA ARG A 34 -2.81 2.50 4.24
C ARG A 34 -2.64 1.02 3.96
N SER A 35 -2.14 0.68 2.76
CA SER A 35 -1.92 -0.72 2.37
C SER A 35 -0.87 -1.38 3.26
N ILE A 36 0.18 -0.65 3.64
CA ILE A 36 1.22 -1.17 4.55
C ILE A 36 0.73 -1.26 5.99
N VAL A 37 -0.07 -0.30 6.46
CA VAL A 37 -0.58 -0.30 7.83
C VAL A 37 -1.61 -1.40 8.05
N LEU A 38 -2.52 -1.58 7.10
CA LEU A 38 -3.60 -2.56 7.20
C LEU A 38 -3.21 -3.95 6.68
N GLY A 39 -2.15 -4.03 5.87
CA GLY A 39 -1.68 -5.27 5.27
C GLY A 39 -1.05 -6.23 6.27
N GLN A 40 -0.82 -7.45 5.82
CA GLN A 40 -0.18 -8.50 6.60
C GLN A 40 1.30 -8.61 6.24
N THR A 41 2.16 -8.72 7.25
CA THR A 41 3.58 -9.03 7.01
C THR A 41 3.70 -10.48 6.55
N ILE A 42 4.23 -10.71 5.33
CA ILE A 42 4.38 -12.04 4.75
C ILE A 42 5.82 -12.55 4.78
N LYS A 43 6.79 -11.65 4.90
CA LYS A 43 8.20 -11.97 5.05
C LYS A 43 8.85 -10.88 5.91
N ARG A 44 9.72 -11.29 6.83
CA ARG A 44 10.50 -10.36 7.65
C ARG A 44 11.91 -10.92 7.83
N THR A 45 12.90 -10.09 7.56
CA THR A 45 14.32 -10.32 7.85
C THR A 45 14.82 -9.18 8.74
N GLU A 46 16.10 -9.20 9.12
CA GLU A 46 16.72 -8.11 9.87
C GLU A 46 16.70 -6.77 9.11
N LYS A 47 16.80 -6.80 7.77
CA LYS A 47 16.95 -5.60 6.93
C LYS A 47 15.68 -5.22 6.18
N GLU A 48 14.73 -6.14 6.06
CA GLU A 48 13.63 -6.01 5.11
C GLU A 48 12.32 -6.61 5.65
N ARG A 49 11.22 -5.93 5.36
CA ARG A 49 9.86 -6.41 5.64
C ARG A 49 9.01 -6.33 4.39
N HIS A 50 8.31 -7.43 4.08
CA HIS A 50 7.34 -7.48 2.99
C HIS A 50 5.95 -7.44 3.60
N VAL A 51 5.14 -6.49 3.15
CA VAL A 51 3.75 -6.34 3.59
C VAL A 51 2.83 -6.53 2.39
N GLN A 52 1.85 -7.41 2.54
CA GLN A 52 0.87 -7.70 1.51
C GLN A 52 -0.51 -7.15 1.87
N TYR A 53 -1.14 -6.48 0.92
CA TYR A 53 -2.49 -5.93 1.00
C TYR A 53 -3.24 -6.27 -0.29
N TYR A 54 -4.28 -7.10 -0.20
CA TYR A 54 -4.82 -7.85 -1.33
C TYR A 54 -3.69 -8.58 -2.07
N HIS A 55 -3.48 -8.24 -3.35
CA HIS A 55 -2.41 -8.77 -4.19
C HIS A 55 -1.15 -7.90 -4.24
N ASN A 56 -1.17 -6.71 -3.61
CA ASN A 56 -0.05 -5.78 -3.66
C ASN A 56 0.93 -6.10 -2.53
N CYS A 57 2.19 -6.33 -2.89
CA CYS A 57 3.27 -6.60 -1.96
C CYS A 57 4.25 -5.41 -1.96
N PHE A 58 4.54 -4.88 -0.78
CA PHE A 58 5.44 -3.74 -0.58
C PHE A 58 6.68 -4.18 0.16
N ILE A 59 7.85 -3.80 -0.36
CA ILE A 59 9.15 -4.09 0.22
C ILE A 59 9.62 -2.87 1.00
N ILE A 60 9.87 -3.06 2.29
CA ILE A 60 10.19 -1.99 3.24
C ILE A 60 11.57 -2.26 3.84
N GLN A 61 12.46 -1.28 3.76
CA GLN A 61 13.80 -1.30 4.35
C GLN A 61 14.00 0.00 5.14
N ASN A 62 14.45 -0.09 6.40
CA ASN A 62 14.71 1.08 7.26
C ASN A 62 13.57 2.14 7.24
N ASN A 63 12.32 1.70 7.44
CA ASN A 63 11.12 2.55 7.40
C ASN A 63 10.90 3.32 6.08
N THR A 64 11.48 2.81 4.98
CA THR A 64 11.32 3.32 3.62
C THR A 64 10.74 2.22 2.73
N VAL A 65 9.69 2.55 1.97
CA VAL A 65 9.17 1.66 0.92
C VAL A 65 10.07 1.80 -0.29
N VAL A 66 10.76 0.71 -0.63
CA VAL A 66 11.80 0.71 -1.65
C VAL A 66 11.34 0.07 -2.96
N ASP A 67 10.36 -0.82 -2.89
CA ASP A 67 9.83 -1.50 -4.07
C ASP A 67 8.41 -2.04 -3.83
N MET A 68 7.72 -2.41 -4.92
CA MET A 68 6.46 -3.16 -4.87
C MET A 68 6.31 -4.12 -6.06
N TYR A 69 5.50 -5.15 -5.86
CA TYR A 69 5.11 -6.11 -6.88
C TYR A 69 3.69 -6.64 -6.63
N LYS A 70 3.14 -7.40 -7.58
CA LYS A 70 1.88 -8.12 -7.39
C LYS A 70 2.12 -9.61 -7.22
N ASP A 71 1.54 -10.17 -6.17
CA ASP A 71 1.41 -11.61 -5.99
C ASP A 71 -0.04 -12.00 -6.19
N LEU A 72 -0.34 -12.65 -7.32
CA LEU A 72 -1.67 -13.12 -7.66
C LEU A 72 -1.98 -14.50 -7.06
N SER A 73 -0.97 -15.21 -6.57
CA SER A 73 -1.16 -16.54 -5.96
C SER A 73 -1.76 -16.46 -4.55
N LYS A 74 -1.61 -15.30 -3.89
CA LYS A 74 -2.09 -15.04 -2.54
C LYS A 74 -2.87 -13.74 -2.48
N CYS A 75 -3.93 -13.72 -1.69
CA CYS A 75 -4.72 -12.51 -1.42
C CYS A 75 -4.85 -12.32 0.09
N VAL A 76 -4.36 -11.17 0.59
CA VAL A 76 -4.63 -10.74 1.96
C VAL A 76 -5.85 -9.83 1.94
N ASP A 77 -7.03 -10.42 2.16
CA ASP A 77 -8.28 -9.67 2.16
C ASP A 77 -8.41 -8.80 3.41
N ILE A 78 -8.70 -7.52 3.21
CA ILE A 78 -8.94 -6.55 4.28
C ILE A 78 -10.42 -6.21 4.29
N ARG A 79 -11.06 -6.45 5.44
CA ARG A 79 -12.48 -6.12 5.63
C ARG A 79 -12.73 -4.66 5.28
N LYS A 80 -13.75 -4.41 4.47
CA LYS A 80 -14.17 -3.05 4.08
C LYS A 80 -14.38 -2.13 5.29
N SER A 81 -14.92 -2.64 6.39
CA SER A 81 -15.11 -1.88 7.63
C SER A 81 -13.78 -1.39 8.23
N VAL A 82 -12.73 -2.19 8.22
CA VAL A 82 -11.40 -1.83 8.73
C VAL A 82 -10.76 -0.75 7.84
N LYS A 83 -10.84 -0.93 6.52
CA LYS A 83 -10.39 0.09 5.55
C LYS A 83 -11.14 1.41 5.77
N ASN A 84 -12.45 1.37 5.90
CA ASN A 84 -13.28 2.56 6.07
C ASN A 84 -12.99 3.26 7.41
N ALA A 85 -12.77 2.52 8.49
CA ALA A 85 -12.38 3.08 9.78
C ALA A 85 -11.03 3.82 9.70
N TYR A 86 -10.06 3.25 8.97
CA TYR A 86 -8.79 3.91 8.70
C TYR A 86 -8.98 5.20 7.89
N ASP A 87 -9.75 5.13 6.80
CA ASP A 87 -10.05 6.29 5.95
C ASP A 87 -10.76 7.40 6.73
N TRP A 88 -11.69 7.06 7.62
CA TRP A 88 -12.39 8.02 8.48
C TRP A 88 -11.44 8.71 9.45
N LYS A 89 -10.58 7.94 10.13
CA LYS A 89 -9.57 8.49 11.04
C LYS A 89 -8.59 9.44 10.34
N ALA A 90 -8.29 9.19 9.06
CA ALA A 90 -7.40 10.02 8.26
C ALA A 90 -8.10 11.23 7.61
N GLY A 91 -9.40 11.44 7.82
CA GLY A 91 -10.17 12.50 7.14
C GLY A 91 -10.31 12.26 5.63
N LYS A 92 -10.16 11.01 5.17
CA LYS A 92 -10.20 10.56 3.78
C LYS A 92 -11.40 9.64 3.49
N ALA A 93 -12.35 9.54 4.43
CA ALA A 93 -13.58 8.79 4.20
C ALA A 93 -14.41 9.48 3.13
N ILE A 94 -14.76 8.72 2.09
CA ILE A 94 -15.77 9.12 1.12
C ILE A 94 -17.12 8.78 1.78
N ILE A 95 -17.88 9.81 2.15
CA ILE A 95 -19.25 9.71 2.67
C ILE A 95 -20.21 9.58 1.49
#